data_AF-A0AAD3DSN7-F1
#
_entry.id   AF-A0AAD3DSN7-F1
#
_cell.length_a   1.000
_cell.length_b   1.000
_cell.length_c   1.000
_cell.angle_alpha   90.00
_cell.angle_beta   90.00
_cell.angle_gamma   90.00
#
_symmetry.space_group_name_H-M   'P 1'
#
loop_
_entity.id
_entity.type
_entity.pdbx_description
1 polymer ?
#
loop_
_entity_poly.entity_id
_entity_poly.type
_entity_poly.pdbx_seq_one_letter_code
_entity_poly.pdbx_strand_id
1 'polypeptide(L)'
;GGAVPSGTAPGALVPGGGTAGVGGPVGSGLSSGVPYINYEASVLTKLLSDALGGNALCLLAGTLRQADGGGGLQAINTLQYLTIARAARNFPIINHGRARGLMQKLRHRLMAVVEDRQALRELLDSTPAEGDPNSMALNIAKLRDMEARLMAVRAENAELVEEKQALQARMQKLYQSEEGDLEDKKELQEALIQSEEQRLQLSRALIDFQMEFNEAKQEWETAKHDLEVQLIEADARRMESDLTCEEVAVLQQQREELAGKVEELEQQLQKATEEAEQLRSEVARLGSEVEALTGGASVQEVLDRRRKDAEELKDKDRRLAELQGELAGVRREADAARSGALLNQTAVDEVREAYRRRLAVLSRDVADMGRAVAILEADPQSELRVGPEELYGSLQQLAEENVKVSEAREADVRADADDLAARHLELKRKFKALYGAYRSLRYMLEDRWPAPEEPPKVPTEDQVVGAALEGIIRSDEEADHRTINKLRDKIAQLEAQQETLRVARAAGEAG
;
A
#
# COMPACT_ATOMS: atom_id res chain seq x y z
N GLY A 1 -46.05 14.61 74.32
CA GLY A 1 -47.00 13.74 73.59
C GLY A 1 -46.41 13.43 72.25
N GLY A 2 -46.14 12.16 71.96
CA GLY A 2 -45.49 11.71 70.73
C GLY A 2 -45.32 10.21 70.79
N ALA A 3 -46.42 9.49 70.54
CA ALA A 3 -46.45 8.04 70.52
C ALA A 3 -45.65 7.54 69.30
N VAL A 4 -44.69 6.67 69.55
CA VAL A 4 -43.97 5.89 68.55
C VAL A 4 -44.86 4.67 68.22
N PRO A 5 -45.35 4.50 66.98
CA PRO A 5 -45.98 3.25 66.60
C PRO A 5 -44.89 2.23 66.23
N SER A 6 -44.80 1.16 67.02
CA SER A 6 -44.15 -0.09 66.67
C SER A 6 -44.93 -0.76 65.54
N GLY A 7 -44.54 -0.50 64.29
CA GLY A 7 -45.07 -1.15 63.09
C GLY A 7 -44.16 -2.27 62.63
N THR A 8 -44.41 -3.50 63.09
CA THR A 8 -43.90 -4.73 62.48
C THR A 8 -44.59 -4.92 61.13
N ALA A 9 -43.84 -4.83 60.03
CA ALA A 9 -44.38 -5.00 58.69
C ALA A 9 -44.87 -6.46 58.47
N PRO A 10 -46.09 -6.68 57.95
CA PRO A 10 -46.61 -7.99 57.60
C PRO A 10 -46.06 -8.40 56.23
N GLY A 11 -44.80 -8.81 56.18
CA GLY A 11 -44.15 -9.25 54.95
C GLY A 11 -43.00 -10.23 55.15
N ALA A 12 -42.71 -10.61 56.40
CA ALA A 12 -41.74 -11.66 56.68
C ALA A 12 -42.35 -13.02 56.34
N LEU A 13 -41.64 -13.81 55.52
CA LEU A 13 -41.99 -15.19 55.18
C LEU A 13 -42.52 -15.93 56.41
N VAL A 14 -43.73 -16.47 56.33
CA VAL A 14 -44.27 -17.43 57.30
C VAL A 14 -43.46 -18.73 57.20
N PRO A 15 -42.70 -19.15 58.22
CA PRO A 15 -42.17 -20.50 58.30
C PRO A 15 -43.08 -21.27 59.26
N GLY A 16 -44.07 -21.98 58.74
CA GLY A 16 -45.03 -22.67 59.58
C GLY A 16 -45.75 -23.80 58.87
N GLY A 17 -45.23 -25.02 59.04
CA GLY A 17 -45.98 -26.26 58.86
C GLY A 17 -45.75 -27.00 57.55
N GLY A 18 -44.77 -27.90 57.53
CA GLY A 18 -44.60 -28.88 56.45
C GLY A 18 -43.14 -29.10 56.08
N THR A 19 -42.45 -29.91 56.89
CA THR A 19 -41.27 -30.74 56.54
C THR A 19 -40.28 -30.22 55.49
N ALA A 20 -39.07 -29.90 55.96
CA ALA A 20 -37.79 -29.84 55.26
C ALA A 20 -37.77 -30.31 53.78
N GLY A 21 -37.31 -29.45 52.88
CA GLY A 21 -37.20 -29.82 51.47
C GLY A 21 -36.41 -28.88 50.57
N VAL A 22 -35.35 -28.22 51.06
CA VAL A 22 -34.31 -27.65 50.19
C VAL A 22 -32.96 -27.86 50.85
N GLY A 23 -32.30 -28.98 50.54
CA GLY A 23 -30.91 -29.22 50.92
C GLY A 23 -30.64 -30.65 51.41
N GLY A 24 -30.21 -31.52 50.50
CA GLY A 24 -29.58 -32.80 50.85
C GLY A 24 -28.99 -33.48 49.61
N PRO A 25 -27.71 -33.89 49.62
CA PRO A 25 -27.12 -34.65 48.54
C PRO A 25 -27.30 -36.17 48.77
N VAL A 26 -27.61 -36.86 47.67
CA VAL A 26 -27.47 -38.32 47.37
C VAL A 26 -28.39 -39.33 48.09
N GLY A 27 -29.21 -40.01 47.29
CA GLY A 27 -29.44 -41.46 47.42
C GLY A 27 -30.78 -41.94 48.02
N SER A 28 -31.60 -42.54 47.16
CA SER A 28 -32.70 -43.47 47.44
C SER A 28 -34.08 -42.89 47.79
N GLY A 29 -35.03 -43.07 46.86
CA GLY A 29 -36.47 -42.85 47.07
C GLY A 29 -37.17 -42.28 45.85
N LEU A 30 -37.86 -43.12 45.09
CA LEU A 30 -38.75 -42.74 44.00
C LEU A 30 -39.94 -41.91 44.53
N SER A 31 -39.81 -40.59 44.57
CA SER A 31 -40.93 -39.64 44.54
C SER A 31 -40.60 -38.53 43.53
N SER A 32 -41.00 -38.76 42.27
CA SER A 32 -40.73 -37.86 41.15
C SER A 32 -41.67 -36.65 41.15
N GLY A 33 -41.58 -35.80 42.16
CA GLY A 33 -42.35 -34.56 42.24
C GLY A 33 -41.46 -33.45 42.79
N VAL A 34 -41.18 -32.45 41.96
CA VAL A 34 -40.73 -31.15 42.48
C VAL A 34 -41.82 -30.70 43.47
N PRO A 35 -41.49 -30.35 44.73
CA PRO A 35 -42.48 -29.91 45.69
C PRO A 35 -43.26 -28.72 45.10
N TYR A 36 -44.59 -28.73 45.23
CA TYR A 36 -45.44 -27.66 44.71
C TYR A 36 -45.05 -26.32 45.32
N ILE A 37 -44.63 -25.38 44.47
CA ILE A 37 -44.23 -24.03 44.88
C ILE A 37 -45.46 -23.12 44.74
N ASN A 38 -45.98 -22.66 45.88
CA ASN A 38 -47.17 -21.81 45.90
C ASN A 38 -46.80 -20.32 45.73
N TYR A 39 -46.62 -19.87 44.49
CA TYR A 39 -46.39 -18.45 44.19
C TYR A 39 -47.61 -17.55 44.44
N GLU A 40 -48.81 -18.13 44.52
CA GLU A 40 -50.07 -17.39 44.72
C GLU A 40 -50.28 -16.96 46.17
N ALA A 41 -49.49 -17.47 47.11
CA ALA A 41 -49.60 -17.14 48.54
C ALA A 41 -49.32 -15.65 48.86
N SER A 42 -48.56 -14.94 48.01
CA SER A 42 -48.27 -13.51 48.17
C SER A 42 -48.18 -12.80 46.83
N VAL A 43 -48.57 -11.53 46.80
CA VAL A 43 -48.43 -10.67 45.62
C VAL A 43 -46.95 -10.55 45.21
N LEU A 44 -46.05 -10.49 46.20
CA LEU A 44 -44.61 -10.40 45.95
C LEU A 44 -44.07 -11.67 45.27
N THR A 45 -44.46 -12.85 45.76
CA THR A 45 -44.02 -14.13 45.17
C THR A 45 -44.62 -14.36 43.80
N LYS A 46 -45.81 -13.82 43.53
CA LYS A 46 -46.44 -13.86 42.20
C LYS A 46 -45.68 -12.99 41.19
N LEU A 47 -45.30 -11.77 41.58
CA LEU A 47 -44.50 -10.88 40.72
C LEU A 47 -43.08 -11.42 40.49
N LEU A 48 -42.50 -12.08 41.49
CA LEU A 48 -41.17 -12.66 41.41
C LEU A 48 -41.16 -14.11 40.92
N SER A 49 -42.28 -14.64 40.41
CA SER A 49 -42.37 -16.02 39.95
C SER A 49 -41.41 -16.32 38.80
N ASP A 50 -41.22 -15.37 37.87
CA ASP A 50 -40.22 -15.50 36.80
C ASP A 50 -38.78 -15.38 37.34
N ALA A 51 -38.55 -14.56 38.37
CA ALA A 51 -37.24 -14.36 38.97
C ALA A 51 -36.79 -15.54 39.84
N LEU A 52 -37.74 -16.24 40.48
CA LEU A 52 -37.50 -17.35 41.41
C LEU A 52 -37.96 -18.69 40.78
N GLY A 53 -37.17 -19.21 39.84
CA GLY A 53 -37.42 -20.51 39.18
C GLY A 53 -37.96 -20.44 37.75
N GLY A 54 -38.13 -19.25 37.18
CA GLY A 54 -38.64 -19.04 35.82
C GLY A 54 -37.59 -18.65 34.78
N ASN A 55 -38.04 -17.92 33.76
CA ASN A 55 -37.21 -17.45 32.64
C ASN A 55 -36.52 -16.10 32.98
N ALA A 56 -35.57 -16.13 33.92
CA ALA A 56 -34.78 -14.95 34.29
C ALA A 56 -33.38 -15.32 34.80
N LEU A 57 -32.40 -14.45 34.53
CA LEU A 57 -31.13 -14.46 35.25
C LEU A 57 -31.32 -13.66 36.56
N CYS A 58 -31.29 -14.34 37.70
CA CYS A 58 -31.55 -13.72 39.00
C CYS A 58 -30.27 -13.62 39.83
N LEU A 59 -30.02 -12.43 40.39
CA LEU A 59 -28.98 -12.17 41.38
C LEU A 59 -29.66 -11.74 42.68
N LEU A 60 -29.37 -12.44 43.77
CA LEU A 60 -29.86 -12.09 45.11
C LEU A 60 -28.72 -11.48 45.94
N ALA A 61 -28.90 -10.23 46.36
CA ALA A 61 -27.97 -9.54 47.25
C ALA A 61 -28.57 -9.43 48.66
N GLY A 62 -27.93 -10.04 49.65
CA GLY A 62 -28.32 -9.89 51.05
C GLY A 62 -27.38 -8.92 51.77
N THR A 63 -27.95 -7.91 52.41
CA THR A 63 -27.21 -6.94 53.21
C THR A 63 -27.16 -7.38 54.66
N LEU A 64 -25.95 -7.39 55.23
CA LEU A 64 -25.71 -7.81 56.61
C LEU A 64 -25.20 -6.62 57.41
N ARG A 65 -25.72 -6.44 58.63
CA ARG A 65 -25.21 -5.44 59.57
C ARG A 65 -24.10 -6.07 60.40
N GLN A 66 -22.90 -5.50 60.35
CA GLN A 66 -21.83 -5.83 61.29
C GLN A 66 -22.12 -5.13 62.63
N ALA A 67 -22.55 -5.89 63.64
CA ALA A 67 -22.73 -5.37 65.00
C ALA A 67 -22.44 -6.48 66.03
N ASP A 68 -21.61 -6.18 67.02
CA ASP A 68 -21.10 -7.13 68.03
C ASP A 68 -22.06 -7.40 69.21
N GLY A 69 -23.37 -7.34 68.99
CA GLY A 69 -24.35 -7.64 70.04
C GLY A 69 -25.73 -8.01 69.50
N GLY A 70 -26.41 -8.94 70.19
CA GLY A 70 -27.86 -9.29 70.13
C GLY A 70 -28.52 -9.62 68.77
N GLY A 71 -28.22 -8.87 67.71
CA GLY A 71 -28.74 -9.00 66.35
C GLY A 71 -28.03 -10.02 65.46
N GLY A 72 -27.07 -10.78 65.98
CA GLY A 72 -26.37 -11.83 65.22
C GLY A 72 -27.31 -12.90 64.64
N LEU A 73 -28.42 -13.17 65.32
CA LEU A 73 -29.47 -14.10 64.85
C LEU A 73 -30.09 -13.66 63.53
N GLN A 74 -30.27 -12.36 63.29
CA GLN A 74 -30.83 -11.85 62.03
C GLN A 74 -29.83 -12.01 60.89
N ALA A 75 -28.54 -11.76 61.14
CA ALA A 75 -27.48 -11.98 60.16
C ALA A 75 -27.35 -13.46 59.78
N ILE A 76 -27.46 -14.36 60.77
CA ILE A 76 -27.47 -15.82 60.54
C ILE A 76 -28.69 -16.24 59.70
N ASN A 77 -29.89 -15.74 60.01
CA ASN A 77 -31.09 -16.05 59.23
C ASN A 77 -30.97 -15.57 57.79
N THR A 78 -30.48 -14.34 57.56
CA THR A 78 -30.26 -13.83 56.19
C THR A 78 -29.25 -14.69 55.43
N LEU A 79 -28.15 -15.11 56.07
CA LEU A 79 -27.18 -16.03 55.46
C LEU A 79 -27.77 -17.41 55.14
N GLN A 80 -28.62 -17.95 56.01
CA GLN A 80 -29.33 -19.20 55.74
C GLN A 80 -30.27 -19.05 54.54
N TYR A 81 -31.03 -17.96 54.44
CA TYR A 81 -31.88 -17.69 53.28
C TYR A 81 -31.07 -17.52 51.99
N LEU A 82 -29.92 -16.84 52.02
CA LEU A 82 -29.03 -16.76 50.86
C LEU A 82 -28.49 -18.13 50.45
N THR A 83 -28.20 -19.00 51.42
CA THR A 83 -27.72 -20.36 51.15
C THR A 83 -28.80 -21.21 50.47
N ILE A 84 -30.06 -21.10 50.92
CA ILE A 84 -31.20 -21.76 50.28
C ILE A 84 -31.46 -21.19 48.88
N ALA A 85 -31.44 -19.86 48.75
CA ALA A 85 -31.66 -19.19 47.47
C ALA A 85 -30.59 -19.53 46.43
N ARG A 86 -29.34 -19.78 46.85
CA ARG A 86 -28.27 -20.26 45.97
C ARG A 86 -28.57 -21.63 45.35
N ALA A 87 -29.37 -22.47 46.02
CA ALA A 87 -29.76 -23.77 45.49
C ALA A 87 -30.90 -23.68 44.47
N ALA A 88 -31.61 -22.55 44.36
CA ALA A 88 -32.63 -22.34 43.37
C ALA A 88 -32.01 -22.26 41.96
N ARG A 89 -32.62 -22.95 40.99
CA ARG A 89 -32.19 -22.95 39.59
C ARG A 89 -33.23 -22.23 38.73
N ASN A 90 -32.78 -21.30 37.91
CA ASN A 90 -33.59 -20.66 36.88
C ASN A 90 -33.29 -21.27 35.50
N PHE A 91 -34.23 -21.12 34.58
CA PHE A 91 -34.12 -21.63 33.21
C PHE A 91 -34.22 -20.46 32.22
N PRO A 92 -33.16 -19.64 32.12
CA PRO A 92 -33.14 -18.49 31.21
C PRO A 92 -33.14 -18.97 29.76
N ILE A 93 -34.05 -18.42 28.96
CA ILE A 93 -34.19 -18.63 27.52
C ILE A 93 -34.19 -17.26 26.86
N ILE A 94 -33.43 -17.13 25.76
CA ILE A 94 -33.41 -15.90 24.97
C ILE A 94 -34.81 -15.67 24.38
N ASN A 95 -35.40 -14.53 24.71
CA ASN A 95 -36.73 -14.13 24.24
C ASN A 95 -36.72 -13.75 22.75
N HIS A 96 -36.56 -14.72 21.86
CA HIS A 96 -36.62 -14.52 20.41
C HIS A 96 -38.06 -14.48 19.91
N GLY A 97 -38.32 -13.77 18.81
CA GLY A 97 -39.65 -13.69 18.16
C GLY A 97 -40.32 -15.04 17.89
N ARG A 98 -39.55 -16.10 17.57
CA ARG A 98 -40.09 -17.46 17.38
C ARG A 98 -40.61 -18.09 18.68
N ALA A 99 -39.87 -17.95 19.79
CA ALA A 99 -40.29 -18.42 21.11
C ALA A 99 -41.53 -17.67 21.61
N ARG A 100 -41.58 -16.34 21.38
CA ARG A 100 -42.75 -15.50 21.66
C ARG A 100 -43.97 -15.95 20.85
N GLY A 101 -43.80 -16.23 19.56
CA GLY A 101 -44.86 -16.76 18.70
C GLY A 101 -45.38 -18.13 19.16
N LEU A 102 -44.50 -19.02 19.62
CA LEU A 102 -44.89 -20.32 20.16
C LEU A 102 -45.69 -20.18 21.46
N MET A 103 -45.23 -19.33 22.40
CA MET A 103 -45.96 -19.04 23.64
C MET A 103 -47.35 -18.45 23.35
N GLN A 104 -47.47 -17.56 22.36
CA GLN A 104 -48.75 -17.00 21.95
C GLN A 104 -49.69 -18.08 21.39
N LYS A 105 -49.18 -18.98 20.53
CA LYS A 105 -49.96 -20.11 20.01
C LYS A 105 -50.44 -21.04 21.12
N LEU A 106 -49.58 -21.35 22.10
CA LEU A 106 -49.96 -22.19 23.24
C LEU A 106 -51.01 -21.52 24.12
N ARG A 107 -50.90 -20.20 24.37
CA ARG A 107 -51.92 -19.44 25.09
C ARG A 107 -53.27 -19.45 24.36
N HIS A 108 -53.29 -19.27 23.05
CA HIS A 108 -54.54 -19.32 22.27
C HIS A 108 -55.19 -20.70 22.35
N ARG A 109 -54.40 -21.79 22.24
CA ARG A 109 -54.91 -23.16 22.41
C ARG A 109 -55.46 -23.39 23.81
N LEU A 110 -54.79 -22.87 24.83
CA LEU A 110 -55.23 -23.04 26.21
C LEU A 110 -56.56 -22.30 26.46
N MET A 111 -56.72 -21.08 25.93
CA MET A 111 -57.98 -20.34 25.99
C MET A 111 -59.11 -21.08 25.27
N ALA A 112 -58.86 -21.59 24.06
CA ALA A 112 -59.84 -22.39 23.32
C ALA A 112 -60.30 -23.64 24.12
N VAL A 113 -59.37 -24.35 24.77
CA VAL A 113 -59.72 -25.51 25.61
C VAL A 113 -60.53 -25.10 26.85
N VAL A 114 -60.26 -23.93 27.43
CA VAL A 114 -61.04 -23.40 28.55
C VAL A 114 -62.45 -23.02 28.11
N GLU A 115 -62.58 -22.36 26.96
CA GLU A 115 -63.84 -22.00 26.32
C GLU A 115 -64.67 -23.25 25.97
N ASP A 116 -64.05 -24.27 25.36
CA ASP A 116 -64.70 -25.54 25.05
C ASP A 116 -65.22 -26.25 26.31
N ARG A 117 -64.45 -26.22 27.40
CA ARG A 117 -64.89 -26.78 28.70
C ARG A 117 -66.05 -25.99 29.31
N GLN A 118 -66.11 -24.68 29.09
CA GLN A 118 -67.24 -23.86 29.53
C GLN A 118 -68.47 -24.14 28.67
N ALA A 119 -68.34 -24.17 27.35
CA ALA A 119 -69.42 -24.50 26.42
C ALA A 119 -70.01 -25.90 26.67
N LEU A 120 -69.15 -26.90 26.95
CA LEU A 120 -69.59 -28.24 27.31
C LEU A 120 -70.35 -28.29 28.65
N ARG A 121 -70.00 -27.44 29.62
CA ARG A 121 -70.76 -27.32 30.87
C ARG A 121 -72.14 -26.72 30.62
N GLU A 122 -72.21 -25.65 29.83
CA GLU A 122 -73.47 -25.00 29.46
C GLU A 122 -74.39 -25.92 28.63
N LEU A 123 -73.82 -26.75 27.76
CA LEU A 123 -74.57 -27.76 26.99
C LEU A 123 -75.14 -28.85 27.90
N LEU A 124 -74.37 -29.31 28.90
CA LEU A 124 -74.84 -30.30 29.86
C LEU A 124 -75.98 -29.75 30.73
N ASP A 125 -75.86 -28.49 31.16
CA ASP A 125 -76.88 -27.81 31.95
C ASP A 125 -78.17 -27.50 31.16
N SER A 126 -78.11 -27.49 29.82
CA SER A 126 -79.24 -27.15 28.94
C SER A 126 -79.94 -28.35 28.30
N THR A 127 -79.64 -29.59 28.71
CA THR A 127 -80.39 -30.79 28.29
C THR A 127 -81.60 -31.04 29.21
N PRO A 128 -82.85 -30.73 28.80
CA PRO A 128 -84.02 -31.04 29.61
C PRO A 128 -84.36 -32.53 29.56
N ALA A 129 -84.90 -33.04 30.67
CA ALA A 129 -85.38 -34.40 30.80
C ALA A 129 -86.47 -34.74 29.75
N GLU A 130 -86.34 -35.92 29.18
CA GLU A 130 -87.13 -36.49 28.09
C GLU A 130 -88.63 -36.63 28.46
N GLY A 131 -89.55 -36.05 27.67
CA GLY A 131 -90.98 -36.42 27.76
C GLY A 131 -92.08 -35.41 27.42
N ASP A 132 -91.83 -34.11 27.25
CA ASP A 132 -92.94 -33.14 27.10
C ASP A 132 -93.37 -32.90 25.62
N PRO A 133 -94.64 -33.11 25.23
CA PRO A 133 -95.11 -32.93 23.85
C PRO A 133 -95.09 -31.46 23.38
N ASN A 134 -95.18 -30.49 24.31
CA ASN A 134 -94.98 -29.08 24.01
C ASN A 134 -93.51 -28.74 23.71
N SER A 135 -92.56 -29.50 24.29
CA SER A 135 -91.14 -29.42 23.95
C SER A 135 -90.89 -29.91 22.52
N MET A 136 -91.60 -30.94 22.05
CA MET A 136 -91.46 -31.44 20.68
C MET A 136 -91.89 -30.41 19.61
N ALA A 137 -92.98 -29.67 19.84
CA ALA A 137 -93.41 -28.60 18.93
C ALA A 137 -92.40 -27.42 18.91
N LEU A 138 -91.86 -27.06 20.08
CA LEU A 138 -90.77 -26.09 20.20
C LEU A 138 -89.49 -26.58 19.52
N ASN A 139 -89.20 -27.87 19.56
CA ASN A 139 -88.06 -28.48 18.89
C ASN A 139 -88.25 -28.52 17.37
N ILE A 140 -89.47 -28.72 16.86
CA ILE A 140 -89.78 -28.63 15.42
C ILE A 140 -89.64 -27.19 14.91
N ALA A 141 -90.11 -26.20 15.67
CA ALA A 141 -89.90 -24.79 15.34
C ALA A 141 -88.40 -24.41 15.35
N LYS A 142 -87.66 -24.85 16.38
CA LYS A 142 -86.21 -24.71 16.45
C LYS A 142 -85.51 -25.42 15.29
N LEU A 143 -85.96 -26.59 14.87
CA LEU A 143 -85.39 -27.30 13.71
C LEU A 143 -85.55 -26.50 12.43
N ARG A 144 -86.72 -25.90 12.18
CA ARG A 144 -86.93 -25.02 11.01
C ARG A 144 -86.10 -23.74 11.07
N ASP A 145 -85.98 -23.12 12.23
CA ASP A 145 -85.09 -21.96 12.43
C ASP A 145 -83.62 -22.34 12.20
N MET A 146 -83.21 -23.54 12.62
CA MET A 146 -81.86 -24.05 12.40
C MET A 146 -81.64 -24.41 10.92
N GLU A 147 -82.63 -24.93 10.22
CA GLU A 147 -82.60 -25.15 8.76
C GLU A 147 -82.47 -23.83 8.00
N ALA A 148 -83.23 -22.81 8.38
CA ALA A 148 -83.14 -21.47 7.79
C ALA A 148 -81.75 -20.84 8.03
N ARG A 149 -81.21 -20.97 9.25
CA ARG A 149 -79.84 -20.53 9.57
C ARG A 149 -78.79 -21.32 8.79
N LEU A 150 -78.96 -22.63 8.62
CA LEU A 150 -78.06 -23.45 7.81
C LEU A 150 -78.08 -23.04 6.34
N MET A 151 -79.24 -22.66 5.79
CA MET A 151 -79.33 -22.15 4.42
C MET A 151 -78.69 -20.76 4.29
N ALA A 152 -78.88 -19.87 5.27
CA ALA A 152 -78.20 -18.57 5.31
C ALA A 152 -76.67 -18.73 5.39
N VAL A 153 -76.17 -19.58 6.30
CA VAL A 153 -74.74 -19.88 6.44
C VAL A 153 -74.17 -20.56 5.18
N ARG A 154 -74.96 -21.37 4.46
CA ARG A 154 -74.54 -21.94 3.17
C ARG A 154 -74.42 -20.88 2.09
N ALA A 155 -75.33 -19.91 2.04
CA ALA A 155 -75.25 -18.77 1.12
C ALA A 155 -74.02 -17.90 1.42
N GLU A 156 -73.82 -17.53 2.69
CA GLU A 156 -72.62 -16.80 3.14
C GLU A 156 -71.33 -17.56 2.84
N ASN A 157 -71.30 -18.89 3.05
CA ASN A 157 -70.15 -19.71 2.69
C ASN A 157 -69.90 -19.75 1.17
N ALA A 158 -70.95 -19.72 0.35
CA ALA A 158 -70.79 -19.67 -1.10
C ALA A 158 -70.16 -18.34 -1.55
N GLU A 159 -70.63 -17.22 -1.00
CA GLU A 159 -70.05 -15.88 -1.24
C GLU A 159 -68.58 -15.82 -0.77
N LEU A 160 -68.28 -16.33 0.43
CA LEU A 160 -66.91 -16.39 0.95
C LEU A 160 -65.99 -17.26 0.08
N VAL A 161 -66.52 -18.33 -0.54
CA VAL A 161 -65.74 -19.17 -1.47
C VAL A 161 -65.44 -18.43 -2.77
N GLU A 162 -66.41 -17.67 -3.31
CA GLU A 162 -66.19 -16.84 -4.49
C GLU A 162 -65.18 -15.72 -4.23
N GLU A 163 -65.29 -15.02 -3.09
CA GLU A 163 -64.32 -14.00 -2.67
C GLU A 163 -62.92 -14.61 -2.50
N LYS A 164 -62.82 -15.79 -1.88
CA LYS A 164 -61.55 -16.50 -1.74
C LYS A 164 -60.94 -16.84 -3.09
N GLN A 165 -61.74 -17.30 -4.06
CA GLN A 165 -61.27 -17.59 -5.41
C GLN A 165 -60.81 -16.32 -6.13
N ALA A 166 -61.55 -15.21 -6.01
CA ALA A 166 -61.18 -13.93 -6.58
C ALA A 166 -59.86 -13.38 -5.99
N LEU A 167 -59.69 -13.49 -4.67
CA LEU A 167 -58.46 -13.12 -3.99
C LEU A 167 -57.29 -14.03 -4.41
N GLN A 168 -57.50 -15.33 -4.55
CA GLN A 168 -56.48 -16.25 -5.06
C GLN A 168 -56.05 -15.90 -6.49
N ALA A 169 -57.00 -15.58 -7.38
CA ALA A 169 -56.69 -15.14 -8.74
C ALA A 169 -55.93 -13.81 -8.76
N ARG A 170 -56.27 -12.87 -7.87
CA ARG A 170 -55.53 -11.60 -7.73
C ARG A 170 -54.11 -11.84 -7.21
N MET A 171 -53.94 -12.73 -6.24
CA MET A 171 -52.61 -13.12 -5.73
C MET A 171 -51.77 -13.77 -6.84
N GLN A 172 -52.35 -14.66 -7.66
CA GLN A 172 -51.65 -15.27 -8.79
C GLN A 172 -51.21 -14.23 -9.84
N LYS A 173 -52.06 -13.25 -10.16
CA LYS A 173 -51.70 -12.15 -11.07
C LYS A 173 -50.58 -11.28 -10.49
N LEU A 174 -50.60 -11.01 -9.19
CA LEU A 174 -49.51 -10.28 -8.53
C LEU A 174 -48.21 -11.07 -8.59
N TYR A 175 -48.23 -12.38 -8.32
CA TYR A 175 -47.03 -13.21 -8.44
C TYR A 175 -46.47 -13.24 -9.87
N GLN A 176 -47.32 -13.33 -10.89
CA GLN A 176 -46.88 -13.27 -12.29
C GLN A 176 -46.30 -11.90 -12.66
N SER A 177 -46.89 -10.82 -12.15
CA SER A 177 -46.34 -9.46 -12.35
C SER A 177 -45.01 -9.28 -11.64
N GLU A 178 -44.87 -9.77 -10.40
CA GLU A 178 -43.62 -9.73 -9.66
C GLU A 178 -42.54 -10.58 -10.33
N GLU A 179 -42.90 -11.72 -10.92
CA GLU A 179 -41.98 -12.55 -11.69
C GLU A 179 -41.48 -11.82 -12.94
N GLY A 180 -42.37 -11.18 -13.71
CA GLY A 180 -41.98 -10.33 -14.84
C GLY A 180 -41.08 -9.15 -14.42
N ASP A 181 -41.43 -8.43 -13.35
CA ASP A 181 -40.61 -7.33 -12.83
C ASP A 181 -39.21 -7.82 -12.36
N LEU A 182 -39.10 -9.07 -11.89
CA LEU A 182 -37.82 -9.66 -11.50
C LEU A 182 -36.98 -10.06 -12.72
N GLU A 183 -37.61 -10.51 -13.81
CA GLU A 183 -36.94 -10.77 -15.08
C GLU A 183 -36.42 -9.47 -15.71
N ASP A 184 -37.26 -8.43 -15.81
CA ASP A 184 -36.87 -7.11 -16.31
C ASP A 184 -35.71 -6.51 -15.50
N LYS A 185 -35.71 -6.69 -14.17
CA LYS A 185 -34.60 -6.26 -13.31
C LYS A 185 -33.31 -7.01 -13.59
N LYS A 186 -33.36 -8.31 -13.88
CA LYS A 186 -32.17 -9.09 -14.25
C LYS A 186 -31.62 -8.62 -15.59
N GLU A 187 -32.47 -8.44 -16.60
CA GLU A 187 -32.06 -7.93 -17.91
C GLU A 187 -31.42 -6.55 -17.82
N LEU A 188 -32.01 -5.63 -17.02
CA LEU A 188 -31.45 -4.30 -16.79
C LEU A 188 -30.11 -4.36 -16.04
N GLN A 189 -29.96 -5.27 -15.07
CA GLN A 189 -28.69 -5.48 -14.37
C GLN A 189 -27.62 -6.03 -15.29
N GLU A 190 -27.96 -6.99 -16.15
CA GLU A 190 -27.04 -7.55 -17.15
C GLU A 190 -26.61 -6.49 -18.17
N ALA A 191 -27.56 -5.68 -18.67
CA ALA A 191 -27.26 -4.57 -19.57
C ALA A 191 -26.36 -3.50 -18.90
N LEU A 192 -26.58 -3.21 -17.62
CA LEU A 192 -25.74 -2.29 -16.86
C LEU A 192 -24.32 -2.84 -16.73
N ILE A 193 -24.16 -4.10 -16.35
CA ILE A 193 -22.86 -4.78 -16.23
C ILE A 193 -22.12 -4.72 -17.58
N GLN A 194 -22.78 -5.07 -18.69
CA GLN A 194 -22.18 -5.00 -20.02
C GLN A 194 -21.74 -3.58 -20.40
N SER A 195 -22.55 -2.56 -20.06
CA SER A 195 -22.18 -1.16 -20.32
C SER A 195 -20.98 -0.70 -19.48
N GLU A 196 -20.86 -1.17 -18.23
CA GLU A 196 -19.72 -0.87 -17.37
C GLU A 196 -18.46 -1.60 -17.85
N GLU A 197 -18.58 -2.86 -18.29
CA GLU A 197 -17.49 -3.62 -18.91
C GLU A 197 -16.96 -2.93 -20.18
N GLN A 198 -17.86 -2.48 -21.07
CA GLN A 198 -17.47 -1.72 -22.26
C GLN A 198 -16.77 -0.40 -21.89
N ARG A 199 -17.26 0.31 -20.87
CA ARG A 199 -16.60 1.54 -20.38
C ARG A 199 -15.20 1.24 -19.82
N LEU A 200 -15.04 0.16 -19.08
CA LEU A 200 -13.73 -0.27 -18.57
C LEU A 200 -12.78 -0.69 -19.69
N GLN A 201 -13.28 -1.39 -20.72
CA GLN A 201 -12.50 -1.74 -21.90
C GLN A 201 -12.03 -0.50 -22.67
N LEU A 202 -12.92 0.49 -22.89
CA LEU A 202 -12.56 1.75 -23.52
C LEU A 202 -11.55 2.54 -22.68
N SER A 203 -11.73 2.58 -21.36
CA SER A 203 -10.78 3.24 -20.46
C SER A 203 -9.41 2.57 -20.49
N ARG A 204 -9.35 1.23 -20.56
CA ARG A 204 -8.10 0.49 -20.70
C ARG A 204 -7.42 0.79 -22.02
N ALA A 205 -8.16 0.72 -23.13
CA ALA A 205 -7.62 1.05 -24.45
C ALA A 205 -7.07 2.49 -24.50
N LEU A 206 -7.74 3.46 -23.86
CA LEU A 206 -7.25 4.84 -23.78
C LEU A 206 -5.94 4.96 -22.98
N ILE A 207 -5.78 4.19 -21.90
CA ILE A 207 -4.54 4.17 -21.12
C ILE A 207 -3.42 3.53 -21.95
N ASP A 208 -3.70 2.42 -22.63
CA ASP A 208 -2.73 1.74 -23.50
C ASP A 208 -2.27 2.69 -24.63
N PHE A 209 -3.20 3.39 -25.29
CA PHE A 209 -2.87 4.42 -26.29
C PHE A 209 -2.05 5.57 -25.72
N GLN A 210 -2.32 6.01 -24.47
CA GLN A 210 -1.52 7.05 -23.83
C GLN A 210 -0.10 6.57 -23.48
N MET A 211 0.04 5.31 -23.08
CA MET A 211 1.34 4.70 -22.83
C MET A 211 2.15 4.60 -24.13
N GLU A 212 1.57 4.03 -25.19
CA GLU A 212 2.20 3.92 -26.51
C GLU A 212 2.60 5.30 -27.07
N PHE A 213 1.73 6.32 -26.90
CA PHE A 213 2.04 7.68 -27.32
C PHE A 213 3.22 8.28 -26.53
N ASN A 214 3.28 8.05 -25.23
CA ASN A 214 4.38 8.53 -24.40
C ASN A 214 5.70 7.79 -24.70
N GLU A 215 5.65 6.49 -24.94
CA GLU A 215 6.80 5.68 -25.36
C GLU A 215 7.33 6.16 -26.71
N ALA A 216 6.47 6.31 -27.73
CA ALA A 216 6.86 6.83 -29.03
C ALA A 216 7.42 8.27 -28.95
N LYS A 217 6.89 9.09 -28.03
CA LYS A 217 7.42 10.43 -27.78
C LYS A 217 8.80 10.39 -27.15
N GLN A 218 9.03 9.52 -26.17
CA GLN A 218 10.34 9.32 -25.55
C GLN A 218 11.36 8.82 -26.58
N GLU A 219 11.00 7.82 -27.40
CA GLU A 219 11.85 7.31 -28.48
C GLU A 219 12.20 8.42 -29.49
N TRP A 220 11.25 9.28 -29.84
CA TRP A 220 11.50 10.42 -30.72
C TRP A 220 12.44 11.45 -30.07
N GLU A 221 12.26 11.74 -28.78
CA GLU A 221 13.15 12.64 -28.03
C GLU A 221 14.57 12.07 -27.91
N THR A 222 14.72 10.76 -27.67
CA THR A 222 16.04 10.10 -27.64
C THR A 222 16.68 10.10 -29.02
N ALA A 223 15.94 9.75 -30.07
CA ALA A 223 16.47 9.77 -31.43
C ALA A 223 16.86 11.19 -31.88
N LYS A 224 16.10 12.20 -31.46
CA LYS A 224 16.43 13.60 -31.67
C LYS A 224 17.74 13.97 -30.96
N HIS A 225 17.89 13.59 -29.70
CA HIS A 225 19.11 13.87 -28.93
C HIS A 225 20.33 13.17 -29.55
N ASP A 226 20.19 11.91 -29.97
CA ASP A 226 21.26 11.17 -30.64
C ASP A 226 21.68 11.85 -31.96
N LEU A 227 20.73 12.36 -32.75
CA LEU A 227 21.01 13.14 -33.95
C LEU A 227 21.69 14.48 -33.64
N GLU A 228 21.28 15.17 -32.58
CA GLU A 228 21.94 16.40 -32.11
C GLU A 228 23.39 16.13 -31.69
N VAL A 229 23.65 15.02 -30.98
CA VAL A 229 25.01 14.60 -30.61
C VAL A 229 25.84 14.27 -31.85
N GLN A 230 25.29 13.52 -32.80
CA GLN A 230 25.97 13.20 -34.07
C GLN A 230 26.30 14.46 -34.88
N LEU A 231 25.42 15.46 -34.88
CA LEU A 231 25.67 16.75 -35.53
C LEU A 231 26.83 17.49 -34.86
N ILE A 232 26.83 17.57 -33.53
CA ILE A 232 27.91 18.19 -32.75
C ILE A 232 29.24 17.48 -33.01
N GLU A 233 29.25 16.15 -33.04
CA GLU A 233 30.46 15.37 -33.37
C GLU A 233 30.94 15.62 -34.81
N ALA A 234 30.02 15.71 -35.78
CA ALA A 234 30.36 16.00 -37.17
C ALA A 234 30.91 17.43 -37.32
N ASP A 235 30.36 18.40 -36.62
CA ASP A 235 30.83 19.78 -36.59
C ASP A 235 32.21 19.89 -35.90
N ALA A 236 32.43 19.15 -34.80
CA ALA A 236 33.74 19.08 -34.16
C ALA A 236 34.80 18.49 -35.10
N ARG A 237 34.49 17.39 -35.80
CA ARG A 237 35.40 16.80 -36.81
C ARG A 237 35.69 17.75 -37.97
N ARG A 238 34.70 18.53 -38.40
CA ARG A 238 34.89 19.58 -39.41
C ARG A 238 35.85 20.65 -38.89
N MET A 239 35.64 21.16 -37.68
CA MET A 239 36.55 22.15 -37.07
C MET A 239 37.98 21.60 -36.92
N GLU A 240 38.16 20.35 -36.50
CA GLU A 240 39.48 19.71 -36.44
C GLU A 240 40.13 19.61 -37.84
N SER A 241 39.35 19.26 -38.87
CA SER A 241 39.84 19.26 -40.26
C SER A 241 40.21 20.66 -40.72
N ASP A 242 39.41 21.67 -40.40
CA ASP A 242 39.67 23.06 -40.80
C ASP A 242 40.93 23.59 -40.11
N LEU A 243 41.09 23.33 -38.81
CA LEU A 243 42.30 23.69 -38.05
C LEU A 243 43.55 22.99 -38.60
N THR A 244 43.47 21.69 -38.91
CA THR A 244 44.61 20.98 -39.51
C THR A 244 44.94 21.47 -40.92
N CYS A 245 43.94 21.86 -41.72
CA CYS A 245 44.17 22.51 -43.00
C CYS A 245 44.83 23.88 -42.85
N GLU A 246 44.42 24.70 -41.87
CA GLU A 246 45.07 25.97 -41.55
C GLU A 246 46.51 25.78 -41.07
N GLU A 247 46.76 24.83 -40.18
CA GLU A 247 48.11 24.46 -39.72
C GLU A 247 49.00 24.03 -40.89
N VAL A 248 48.49 23.16 -41.79
CA VAL A 248 49.21 22.75 -43.00
C VAL A 248 49.48 23.94 -43.91
N ALA A 249 48.54 24.88 -44.06
CA ALA A 249 48.73 26.08 -44.87
C ALA A 249 49.82 27.00 -44.28
N VAL A 250 49.84 27.21 -42.97
CA VAL A 250 50.90 27.98 -42.29
C VAL A 250 52.25 27.29 -42.43
N LEU A 251 52.31 25.96 -42.23
CA LEU A 251 53.55 25.20 -42.42
C LEU A 251 54.04 25.22 -43.87
N GLN A 252 53.12 25.23 -44.84
CA GLN A 252 53.47 25.40 -46.26
C GLN A 252 54.05 26.78 -46.53
N GLN A 253 53.44 27.86 -46.02
CA GLN A 253 53.99 29.22 -46.14
C GLN A 253 55.38 29.33 -45.51
N GLN A 254 55.57 28.79 -44.29
CA GLN A 254 56.89 28.75 -43.65
C GLN A 254 57.91 27.96 -44.47
N ARG A 255 57.49 26.84 -45.09
CA ARG A 255 58.34 26.04 -45.96
C ARG A 255 58.73 26.80 -47.23
N GLU A 256 57.80 27.54 -47.82
CA GLU A 256 58.07 28.40 -48.99
C GLU A 256 59.00 29.56 -48.64
N GLU A 257 58.79 30.23 -47.50
CA GLU A 257 59.69 31.28 -47.01
C GLU A 257 61.09 30.74 -46.72
N LEU A 258 61.20 29.56 -46.11
CA LEU A 258 62.49 28.91 -45.88
C LEU A 258 63.12 28.46 -47.19
N ALA A 259 62.35 27.95 -48.15
CA ALA A 259 62.85 27.62 -49.48
C ALA A 259 63.38 28.87 -50.20
N GLY A 260 62.67 29.99 -50.14
CA GLY A 260 63.14 31.28 -50.67
C GLY A 260 64.42 31.76 -49.98
N LYS A 261 64.53 31.64 -48.65
CA LYS A 261 65.78 31.94 -47.92
C LYS A 261 66.91 30.99 -48.30
N VAL A 262 66.62 29.71 -48.55
CA VAL A 262 67.62 28.75 -49.02
C VAL A 262 68.08 29.13 -50.43
N GLU A 263 67.19 29.50 -51.35
CA GLU A 263 67.55 29.98 -52.68
C GLU A 263 68.37 31.28 -52.60
N GLU A 264 68.00 32.23 -51.74
CA GLU A 264 68.79 33.45 -51.50
C GLU A 264 70.16 33.12 -50.94
N LEU A 265 70.25 32.20 -49.98
CA LEU A 265 71.52 31.74 -49.42
C LEU A 265 72.33 30.95 -50.45
N GLU A 266 71.72 30.16 -51.32
CA GLU A 266 72.37 29.46 -52.42
C GLU A 266 72.90 30.45 -53.45
N GLN A 267 72.15 31.51 -53.78
CA GLN A 267 72.62 32.60 -54.63
C GLN A 267 73.74 33.40 -53.97
N GLN A 268 73.65 33.68 -52.67
CA GLN A 268 74.72 34.31 -51.91
C GLN A 268 75.94 33.41 -51.83
N LEU A 269 75.76 32.10 -51.71
CA LEU A 269 76.82 31.12 -51.66
C LEU A 269 77.43 30.93 -53.05
N GLN A 270 76.64 30.95 -54.12
CA GLN A 270 77.11 30.98 -55.50
C GLN A 270 77.93 32.25 -55.77
N LYS A 271 77.40 33.43 -55.42
CA LYS A 271 78.13 34.69 -55.50
C LYS A 271 79.39 34.67 -54.65
N ALA A 272 79.32 34.16 -53.42
CA ALA A 272 80.47 34.02 -52.55
C ALA A 272 81.44 32.95 -53.04
N THR A 273 81.00 31.93 -53.78
CA THR A 273 81.88 30.94 -54.43
C THR A 273 82.50 31.49 -55.70
N GLU A 274 81.78 32.31 -56.46
CA GLU A 274 82.31 33.05 -57.61
C GLU A 274 83.31 34.11 -57.13
N GLU A 275 82.97 34.85 -56.08
CA GLU A 275 83.86 35.76 -55.37
C GLU A 275 85.00 34.98 -54.71
N ALA A 276 84.79 33.78 -54.16
CA ALA A 276 85.86 32.95 -53.65
C ALA A 276 86.68 32.30 -54.75
N GLU A 277 86.17 32.10 -55.96
CA GLU A 277 86.91 31.63 -57.12
C GLU A 277 87.70 32.76 -57.77
N GLN A 278 87.12 33.96 -57.82
CA GLN A 278 87.81 35.20 -58.15
C GLN A 278 88.89 35.48 -57.12
N LEU A 279 88.56 35.43 -55.83
CA LEU A 279 89.51 35.54 -54.72
C LEU A 279 90.44 34.35 -54.66
N ARG A 280 90.12 33.13 -55.12
CA ARG A 280 91.05 31.99 -55.24
C ARG A 280 91.93 32.12 -56.46
N SER A 281 91.49 32.80 -57.51
CA SER A 281 92.34 33.19 -58.63
C SER A 281 93.26 34.33 -58.19
N GLU A 282 92.75 35.25 -57.36
CA GLU A 282 93.53 36.28 -56.69
C GLU A 282 94.35 35.73 -55.53
N VAL A 283 94.01 34.61 -54.89
CA VAL A 283 94.75 33.88 -53.84
C VAL A 283 95.57 32.74 -54.43
N ALA A 284 95.44 32.42 -55.71
CA ALA A 284 96.43 31.68 -56.47
C ALA A 284 97.50 32.67 -56.97
N ARG A 285 97.08 33.87 -57.37
CA ARG A 285 97.95 35.00 -57.71
C ARG A 285 98.63 35.61 -56.47
N LEU A 286 97.89 35.79 -55.39
CA LEU A 286 98.36 36.19 -54.07
C LEU A 286 98.88 34.98 -53.32
N GLY A 287 98.55 33.72 -53.65
CA GLY A 287 99.14 32.52 -53.03
C GLY A 287 100.56 32.28 -53.52
N SER A 288 100.87 32.64 -54.77
CA SER A 288 102.25 32.88 -55.19
C SER A 288 102.91 34.07 -54.47
N GLU A 289 102.15 34.89 -53.74
CA GLU A 289 102.59 36.07 -52.98
C GLU A 289 102.42 35.89 -51.44
N VAL A 290 101.77 34.81 -50.96
CA VAL A 290 101.23 34.59 -49.60
C VAL A 290 101.44 33.14 -49.10
N GLU A 291 102.08 32.26 -49.89
CA GLU A 291 103.09 31.35 -49.30
C GLU A 291 104.19 32.11 -48.52
N ALA A 292 104.18 33.45 -48.59
CA ALA A 292 104.90 34.33 -47.68
C ALA A 292 104.19 34.64 -46.34
N LEU A 293 102.85 34.62 -46.16
CA LEU A 293 102.24 35.18 -44.93
C LEU A 293 100.88 34.55 -44.51
N THR A 294 100.95 33.70 -43.49
CA THR A 294 99.89 33.07 -42.68
C THR A 294 98.64 33.89 -42.26
N GLY A 295 97.44 33.28 -42.32
CA GLY A 295 96.59 32.92 -41.14
C GLY A 295 95.55 33.90 -40.53
N GLY A 296 94.24 33.56 -40.63
CA GLY A 296 93.32 33.34 -39.48
C GLY A 296 92.30 34.42 -39.03
N ALA A 297 91.04 34.01 -38.76
CA ALA A 297 90.03 34.59 -37.81
C ALA A 297 88.75 33.70 -37.78
N SER A 298 87.88 33.61 -36.77
CA SER A 298 87.87 33.76 -35.30
C SER A 298 86.64 32.97 -34.77
N VAL A 299 86.81 32.11 -33.75
CA VAL A 299 85.85 31.03 -33.36
C VAL A 299 84.89 31.42 -32.21
N GLN A 300 84.98 32.65 -31.71
CA GLN A 300 84.41 33.00 -30.40
C GLN A 300 82.90 33.29 -30.39
N GLU A 301 82.33 33.88 -31.45
CA GLU A 301 80.91 34.30 -31.48
C GLU A 301 79.92 33.13 -31.67
N VAL A 302 80.37 32.03 -32.27
CA VAL A 302 79.56 30.82 -32.48
C VAL A 302 79.32 30.08 -31.15
N LEU A 303 80.23 30.22 -30.19
CA LEU A 303 80.15 29.53 -28.90
C LEU A 303 79.15 30.19 -27.94
N ASP A 304 78.94 31.51 -28.03
CA ASP A 304 78.02 32.21 -27.14
C ASP A 304 76.54 32.09 -27.58
N ARG A 305 76.28 31.94 -28.88
CA ARG A 305 74.93 31.61 -29.38
C ARG A 305 74.51 30.19 -28.99
N ARG A 306 75.41 29.22 -29.14
CA ARG A 306 75.17 27.82 -28.72
C ARG A 306 74.88 27.67 -27.22
N ARG A 307 75.39 28.55 -26.37
CA ARG A 307 75.11 28.51 -24.93
C ARG A 307 73.69 28.97 -24.59
N LYS A 308 73.19 30.01 -25.26
CA LYS A 308 71.81 30.49 -25.06
C LYS A 308 70.77 29.48 -25.56
N ASP A 309 71.00 28.93 -26.75
CA ASP A 309 70.11 27.91 -27.32
C ASP A 309 70.07 26.64 -26.45
N ALA A 310 71.19 26.29 -25.80
CA ALA A 310 71.28 25.16 -24.89
C ALA A 310 70.56 25.38 -23.54
N GLU A 311 70.42 26.63 -23.08
CA GLU A 311 69.63 26.96 -21.88
C GLU A 311 68.12 26.93 -22.19
N GLU A 312 67.71 27.48 -23.35
CA GLU A 312 66.31 27.42 -23.78
C GLU A 312 65.83 25.98 -24.05
N LEU A 313 66.71 25.12 -24.58
CA LEU A 313 66.39 23.69 -24.74
C LEU A 313 66.15 23.01 -23.39
N LYS A 314 66.96 23.30 -22.37
CA LYS A 314 66.81 22.71 -21.03
C LYS A 314 65.50 23.11 -20.35
N ASP A 315 65.04 24.34 -20.54
CA ASP A 315 63.77 24.78 -19.97
C ASP A 315 62.57 24.19 -20.71
N LYS A 316 62.67 23.99 -22.03
CA LYS A 316 61.67 23.24 -22.81
C LYS A 316 61.64 21.75 -22.41
N ASP A 317 62.80 21.14 -22.17
CA ASP A 317 62.89 19.75 -21.70
C ASP A 317 62.26 19.55 -20.32
N ARG A 318 62.44 20.51 -19.40
CA ARG A 318 61.77 20.51 -18.08
C ARG A 318 60.25 20.58 -18.23
N ARG A 319 59.76 21.45 -19.11
CA ARG A 319 58.33 21.62 -19.35
C ARG A 319 57.69 20.42 -20.04
N LEU A 320 58.44 19.77 -20.95
CA LEU A 320 58.04 18.49 -21.53
C LEU A 320 57.97 17.39 -20.48
N ALA A 321 58.90 17.35 -19.52
CA ALA A 321 58.87 16.37 -18.43
C ALA A 321 57.67 16.58 -17.48
N GLU A 322 57.31 17.83 -17.19
CA GLU A 322 56.11 18.17 -16.39
C GLU A 322 54.82 17.73 -17.10
N LEU A 323 54.65 18.08 -18.38
CA LEU A 323 53.50 17.67 -19.19
C LEU A 323 53.41 16.15 -19.35
N GLN A 324 54.54 15.46 -19.48
CA GLN A 324 54.59 13.99 -19.49
C GLN A 324 54.16 13.39 -18.13
N GLY A 325 54.48 14.05 -17.02
CA GLY A 325 54.02 13.69 -15.68
C GLY A 325 52.50 13.80 -15.53
N GLU A 326 51.92 14.90 -16.00
CA GLU A 326 50.48 15.14 -16.00
C GLU A 326 49.74 14.13 -16.89
N LEU A 327 50.24 13.87 -18.11
CA LEU A 327 49.72 12.84 -19.00
C LEU A 327 49.76 11.44 -18.36
N ALA A 328 50.82 11.12 -17.62
CA ALA A 328 50.92 9.86 -16.89
C ALA A 328 49.91 9.79 -15.72
N GLY A 329 49.62 10.92 -15.07
CA GLY A 329 48.57 11.03 -14.05
C GLY A 329 47.18 10.74 -14.63
N VAL A 330 46.80 11.46 -15.68
CA VAL A 330 45.50 11.30 -16.37
C VAL A 330 45.32 9.88 -16.93
N ARG A 331 46.39 9.27 -17.45
CA ARG A 331 46.35 7.87 -17.91
C ARG A 331 46.05 6.89 -16.78
N ARG A 332 46.67 7.08 -15.60
CA ARG A 332 46.38 6.23 -14.42
C ARG A 332 44.94 6.38 -13.94
N GLU A 333 44.41 7.61 -13.96
CA GLU A 333 43.01 7.86 -13.61
C GLU A 333 42.05 7.23 -14.64
N ALA A 334 42.35 7.33 -15.93
CA ALA A 334 41.59 6.67 -16.99
C ALA A 334 41.62 5.13 -16.87
N ASP A 335 42.78 4.55 -16.56
CA ASP A 335 42.93 3.11 -16.34
C ASP A 335 42.20 2.64 -15.05
N ALA A 336 42.21 3.47 -14.00
CA ALA A 336 41.43 3.21 -12.78
C ALA A 336 39.91 3.27 -13.04
N ALA A 337 39.45 4.25 -13.83
CA ALA A 337 38.05 4.33 -14.24
C ALA A 337 37.62 3.16 -15.12
N ARG A 338 38.47 2.74 -16.08
CA ARG A 338 38.23 1.57 -16.94
C ARG A 338 38.16 0.26 -16.15
N SER A 339 39.08 0.07 -15.21
CA SER A 339 39.07 -1.12 -14.34
C SER A 339 37.85 -1.13 -13.40
N GLY A 340 37.44 0.02 -12.87
CA GLY A 340 36.19 0.16 -12.12
C GLY A 340 34.94 -0.16 -12.97
N ALA A 341 34.89 0.31 -14.21
CA ALA A 341 33.79 0.01 -15.14
C ALA A 341 33.69 -1.49 -15.46
N LEU A 342 34.82 -2.16 -15.68
CA LEU A 342 34.88 -3.61 -15.92
C LEU A 342 34.39 -4.40 -14.70
N LEU A 343 34.81 -4.02 -13.49
CA LEU A 343 34.35 -4.67 -12.26
C LEU A 343 32.83 -4.53 -12.05
N ASN A 344 32.28 -3.34 -12.31
CA ASN A 344 30.84 -3.10 -12.24
C ASN A 344 30.09 -3.91 -13.31
N GLN A 345 30.65 -4.01 -14.53
CA GLN A 345 30.07 -4.82 -15.59
C GLN A 345 30.03 -6.31 -15.22
N THR A 346 31.12 -6.85 -14.67
CA THR A 346 31.15 -8.24 -14.19
C THR A 346 30.14 -8.49 -13.08
N ALA A 347 29.99 -7.56 -12.13
CA ALA A 347 28.99 -7.68 -11.06
C ALA A 347 27.55 -7.69 -11.60
N VAL A 348 27.24 -6.83 -12.58
CA VAL A 348 25.93 -6.80 -13.24
C VAL A 348 25.66 -8.10 -14.01
N ASP A 349 26.66 -8.64 -14.70
CA ASP A 349 26.53 -9.88 -15.44
C ASP A 349 26.37 -11.10 -14.52
N GLU A 350 27.07 -11.15 -13.39
CA GLU A 350 26.86 -12.18 -12.35
C GLU A 350 25.43 -12.18 -11.81
N VAL A 351 24.89 -10.99 -11.51
CA VAL A 351 23.50 -10.84 -11.05
C VAL A 351 22.52 -11.30 -12.13
N ARG A 352 22.72 -10.88 -13.38
CA ARG A 352 21.88 -11.30 -14.52
C ARG A 352 21.93 -12.80 -14.74
N GLU A 353 23.10 -13.44 -14.63
CA GLU A 353 23.22 -14.89 -14.73
C GLU A 353 22.52 -15.61 -13.60
N ALA A 354 22.63 -15.12 -12.36
CA ALA A 354 21.91 -15.69 -11.23
C ALA A 354 20.38 -15.64 -11.45
N TYR A 355 19.85 -14.52 -11.95
CA TYR A 355 18.43 -14.40 -12.32
C TYR A 355 18.04 -15.34 -13.47
N ARG A 356 18.85 -15.45 -14.53
CA ARG A 356 18.59 -16.39 -15.63
C ARG A 356 18.55 -17.84 -15.14
N ARG A 357 19.47 -18.24 -14.26
CA ARG A 357 19.50 -19.59 -13.68
C ARG A 357 18.24 -19.87 -12.86
N ARG A 358 17.81 -18.92 -12.02
CA ARG A 358 16.55 -19.05 -11.24
C ARG A 358 15.32 -19.15 -12.15
N LEU A 359 15.22 -18.30 -13.17
CA LEU A 359 14.12 -18.35 -14.14
C LEU A 359 14.09 -19.68 -14.91
N ALA A 360 15.24 -20.23 -15.26
CA ALA A 360 15.32 -21.53 -15.94
C ALA A 360 14.81 -22.69 -15.06
N VAL A 361 15.06 -22.63 -13.75
CA VAL A 361 14.53 -23.61 -12.78
C VAL A 361 13.02 -23.48 -12.67
N LEU A 362 12.50 -22.27 -12.40
CA LEU A 362 11.06 -22.02 -12.32
C LEU A 362 10.32 -22.41 -13.61
N SER A 363 10.92 -22.14 -14.77
CA SER A 363 10.34 -22.51 -16.07
C SER A 363 10.30 -24.03 -16.27
N ARG A 364 11.28 -24.77 -15.75
CA ARG A 364 11.25 -26.24 -15.73
C ARG A 364 10.15 -26.75 -14.83
N ASP A 365 10.03 -26.22 -13.62
CA ASP A 365 9.03 -26.65 -12.64
C ASP A 365 7.60 -26.41 -13.14
N VAL A 366 7.36 -25.25 -13.79
CA VAL A 366 6.08 -24.96 -14.46
C VAL A 366 5.82 -25.92 -15.61
N ALA A 367 6.85 -26.27 -16.40
CA ALA A 367 6.71 -27.24 -17.49
C ALA A 367 6.45 -28.66 -16.97
N ASP A 368 7.06 -29.06 -15.85
CA ASP A 368 6.81 -30.34 -15.18
C ASP A 368 5.39 -30.41 -14.61
N MET A 369 4.91 -29.32 -13.99
CA MET A 369 3.51 -29.23 -13.57
C MET A 369 2.53 -29.28 -14.75
N GLY A 370 2.83 -28.57 -15.84
CA GLY A 370 2.03 -28.64 -17.06
C GLY A 370 1.96 -30.07 -17.64
N ARG A 371 3.08 -30.81 -17.61
CA ARG A 371 3.10 -32.24 -17.97
C ARG A 371 2.26 -33.09 -17.03
N ALA A 372 2.35 -32.87 -15.72
CA ALA A 372 1.58 -33.60 -14.73
C ALA A 372 0.06 -33.38 -14.91
N VAL A 373 -0.37 -32.15 -15.18
CA VAL A 373 -1.77 -31.82 -15.47
C VAL A 373 -2.22 -32.46 -16.79
N ALA A 374 -1.40 -32.42 -17.84
CA ALA A 374 -1.73 -33.07 -19.11
C ALA A 374 -1.87 -34.60 -18.99
N ILE A 375 -1.06 -35.25 -18.14
CA ILE A 375 -1.18 -36.69 -17.84
C ILE A 375 -2.49 -36.96 -17.09
N LEU A 376 -2.88 -36.11 -16.14
CA LEU A 376 -4.15 -36.21 -15.42
C LEU A 376 -5.37 -36.07 -16.36
N GLU A 377 -5.30 -35.21 -17.36
CA GLU A 377 -6.37 -35.03 -18.34
C GLU A 377 -6.47 -36.20 -19.33
N ALA A 378 -5.33 -36.74 -19.78
CA ALA A 378 -5.28 -37.76 -20.83
C ALA A 378 -5.58 -39.19 -20.33
N ASP A 379 -5.08 -39.58 -19.15
CA ASP A 379 -5.33 -40.89 -18.56
C ASP A 379 -5.70 -40.75 -17.09
N PRO A 380 -7.01 -40.71 -16.79
CA PRO A 380 -7.46 -40.64 -15.43
C PRO A 380 -6.93 -41.78 -14.58
N GLN A 381 -6.63 -42.99 -15.08
CA GLN A 381 -6.27 -44.14 -14.23
C GLN A 381 -4.76 -44.41 -14.09
N SER A 382 -3.90 -43.55 -14.63
CA SER A 382 -2.45 -43.71 -14.54
C SER A 382 -1.94 -43.77 -13.08
N GLU A 383 -0.96 -44.64 -12.80
CA GLU A 383 -0.29 -44.73 -11.49
C GLU A 383 0.68 -43.55 -11.24
N LEU A 384 0.99 -42.74 -12.25
CA LEU A 384 1.87 -41.57 -12.18
C LEU A 384 1.14 -40.29 -11.75
N ARG A 385 -0.01 -40.41 -11.08
CA ARG A 385 -0.78 -39.25 -10.59
C ARG A 385 0.03 -38.48 -9.54
N VAL A 386 0.41 -37.26 -9.88
CA VAL A 386 0.72 -36.25 -8.86
C VAL A 386 -0.58 -35.90 -8.17
N GLY A 387 -0.64 -36.05 -6.84
CA GLY A 387 -1.87 -35.77 -6.09
C GLY A 387 -2.26 -34.29 -6.23
N PRO A 388 -3.57 -33.94 -6.21
CA PRO A 388 -3.99 -32.53 -6.22
C PRO A 388 -3.37 -31.73 -5.05
N GLU A 389 -3.13 -32.38 -3.92
CA GLU A 389 -2.42 -31.82 -2.76
C GLU A 389 -0.94 -31.51 -3.06
N GLU A 390 -0.26 -32.35 -3.84
CA GLU A 390 1.14 -32.16 -4.23
C GLU A 390 1.29 -31.05 -5.28
N LEU A 391 0.34 -30.95 -6.23
CA LEU A 391 0.25 -29.83 -7.17
C LEU A 391 -0.05 -28.52 -6.46
N TYR A 392 -0.97 -28.53 -5.49
CA TYR A 392 -1.27 -27.34 -4.71
C TYR A 392 -0.07 -26.92 -3.85
N GLY A 393 0.61 -27.88 -3.22
CA GLY A 393 1.83 -27.62 -2.45
C GLY A 393 2.97 -27.04 -3.28
N SER A 394 3.19 -27.56 -4.49
CA SER A 394 4.21 -27.03 -5.42
C SER A 394 3.84 -25.65 -5.98
N LEU A 395 2.56 -25.40 -6.31
CA LEU A 395 2.09 -24.06 -6.67
C LEU A 395 2.25 -23.06 -5.53
N GLN A 396 1.95 -23.46 -4.30
CA GLN A 396 2.13 -22.63 -3.13
C GLN A 396 3.61 -22.32 -2.89
N GLN A 397 4.50 -23.30 -3.04
CA GLN A 397 5.96 -23.09 -2.95
C GLN A 397 6.46 -22.12 -4.03
N LEU A 398 6.03 -22.27 -5.29
CA LEU A 398 6.40 -21.33 -6.36
C LEU A 398 5.86 -19.91 -6.11
N ALA A 399 4.65 -19.79 -5.54
CA ALA A 399 4.09 -18.51 -5.17
C ALA A 399 4.91 -17.85 -4.05
N GLU A 400 5.26 -18.60 -3.00
CA GLU A 400 6.10 -18.13 -1.90
C GLU A 400 7.51 -17.74 -2.37
N GLU A 401 8.11 -18.50 -3.28
CA GLU A 401 9.41 -18.17 -3.86
C GLU A 401 9.36 -16.93 -4.75
N ASN A 402 8.32 -16.75 -5.55
CA ASN A 402 8.12 -15.53 -6.33
C ASN A 402 7.96 -14.30 -5.42
N VAL A 403 7.20 -14.43 -4.33
CA VAL A 403 7.06 -13.35 -3.34
C VAL A 403 8.42 -13.00 -2.74
N LYS A 404 9.20 -14.00 -2.29
CA LYS A 404 10.56 -13.77 -1.74
C LYS A 404 11.50 -13.11 -2.74
N VAL A 405 11.46 -13.51 -4.02
CA VAL A 405 12.28 -12.89 -5.08
C VAL A 405 11.85 -11.45 -5.34
N SER A 406 10.54 -11.18 -5.34
CA SER A 406 10.00 -9.83 -5.49
C SER A 406 10.39 -8.93 -4.32
N GLU A 407 10.27 -9.42 -3.08
CA GLU A 407 10.66 -8.70 -1.87
C GLU A 407 12.16 -8.39 -1.86
N ALA A 408 13.01 -9.34 -2.24
CA ALA A 408 14.45 -9.11 -2.35
C ALA A 408 14.78 -8.05 -3.41
N ARG A 409 14.14 -8.11 -4.59
CA ARG A 409 14.32 -7.11 -5.64
C ARG A 409 13.85 -5.72 -5.20
N GLU A 410 12.72 -5.63 -4.51
CA GLU A 410 12.25 -4.37 -3.95
C GLU A 410 13.20 -3.82 -2.89
N ALA A 411 13.76 -4.67 -2.04
CA ALA A 411 14.73 -4.27 -1.03
C ALA A 411 16.01 -3.70 -1.67
N ASP A 412 16.54 -4.36 -2.71
CA ASP A 412 17.72 -3.89 -3.45
C ASP A 412 17.44 -2.54 -4.14
N VAL A 413 16.29 -2.39 -4.82
CA VAL A 413 15.91 -1.13 -5.47
C VAL A 413 15.70 0.00 -4.45
N ARG A 414 15.16 -0.30 -3.27
CA ARG A 414 15.06 0.68 -2.17
C ARG A 414 16.44 1.11 -1.67
N ALA A 415 17.36 0.17 -1.48
CA ALA A 415 18.73 0.47 -1.07
C ALA A 415 19.46 1.34 -2.11
N ASP A 416 19.34 1.03 -3.40
CA ASP A 416 19.91 1.84 -4.49
C ASP A 416 19.30 3.25 -4.53
N ALA A 417 17.99 3.37 -4.33
CA ALA A 417 17.31 4.66 -4.26
C ALA A 417 17.78 5.50 -3.07
N ASP A 418 17.96 4.88 -1.90
CA ASP A 418 18.49 5.53 -0.70
C ASP A 418 19.94 6.00 -0.89
N ASP A 419 20.78 5.16 -1.51
CA ASP A 419 22.17 5.50 -1.85
C ASP A 419 22.26 6.65 -2.86
N LEU A 420 21.42 6.64 -3.90
CA LEU A 420 21.32 7.74 -4.87
C LEU A 420 20.85 9.03 -4.20
N ALA A 421 19.85 8.95 -3.32
CA ALA A 421 19.37 10.09 -2.55
C ALA A 421 20.48 10.65 -1.63
N ALA A 422 21.25 9.78 -0.97
CA ALA A 422 22.39 10.18 -0.15
C ALA A 422 23.49 10.89 -0.97
N ARG A 423 23.85 10.35 -2.14
CA ARG A 423 24.81 10.99 -3.05
C ARG A 423 24.32 12.35 -3.56
N HIS A 424 23.03 12.43 -3.92
CA HIS A 424 22.42 13.69 -4.35
C HIS A 424 22.42 14.74 -3.23
N LEU A 425 22.13 14.34 -1.99
CA LEU A 425 22.22 15.21 -0.82
C LEU A 425 23.66 15.70 -0.57
N GLU A 426 24.65 14.82 -0.74
CA GLU A 426 26.06 15.18 -0.60
C GLU A 426 26.51 16.16 -1.70
N LEU A 427 26.11 15.92 -2.95
CA LEU A 427 26.33 16.84 -4.08
C LEU A 427 25.68 18.20 -3.82
N LYS A 428 24.43 18.24 -3.34
CA LYS A 428 23.74 19.48 -2.93
C LYS A 428 24.53 20.22 -1.85
N ARG A 429 25.05 19.52 -0.83
CA ARG A 429 25.88 20.12 0.22
C ARG A 429 27.19 20.69 -0.32
N LYS A 430 27.89 19.94 -1.19
CA LYS A 430 29.13 20.38 -1.84
C LYS A 430 28.89 21.61 -2.73
N PHE A 431 27.81 21.61 -3.50
CA PHE A 431 27.44 22.75 -4.35
C PHE A 431 27.14 24.00 -3.53
N LYS A 432 26.37 23.86 -2.42
CA LYS A 432 26.11 24.97 -1.49
C LYS A 432 27.38 25.52 -0.85
N ALA A 433 28.33 24.65 -0.49
CA ALA A 433 29.63 25.06 0.04
C ALA A 433 30.48 25.80 -1.01
N LEU A 434 30.54 25.28 -2.24
CA LEU A 434 31.22 25.93 -3.37
C LEU A 434 30.62 27.30 -3.68
N TYR A 435 29.29 27.40 -3.69
CA TYR A 435 28.59 28.66 -3.90
C TYR A 435 28.89 29.69 -2.80
N GLY A 436 28.88 29.26 -1.53
CA GLY A 436 29.29 30.12 -0.40
C GLY A 436 30.73 30.59 -0.50
N ALA A 437 31.66 29.71 -0.91
CA ALA A 437 33.06 30.06 -1.13
C ALA A 437 33.24 31.06 -2.29
N TYR A 438 32.55 30.84 -3.41
CA TYR A 438 32.54 31.76 -4.54
C TYR A 438 32.04 33.15 -4.14
N ARG A 439 30.91 33.22 -3.43
CA ARG A 439 30.35 34.48 -2.92
C ARG A 439 31.33 35.22 -2.00
N SER A 440 31.99 34.48 -1.10
CA SER A 440 33.02 35.06 -0.22
C SER A 440 34.21 35.59 -0.99
N LEU A 441 34.71 34.86 -2.01
CA LEU A 441 35.81 35.31 -2.86
C LEU A 441 35.44 36.58 -3.63
N ARG A 442 34.22 36.64 -4.16
CA ARG A 442 33.71 37.82 -4.87
C ARG A 442 33.69 39.05 -3.97
N TYR A 443 33.13 38.96 -2.76
CA TYR A 443 33.13 40.10 -1.84
C TYR A 443 34.54 40.52 -1.42
N MET A 444 35.47 39.58 -1.22
CA MET A 444 36.86 39.93 -0.94
C MET A 444 37.54 40.65 -2.11
N LEU A 445 37.21 40.29 -3.35
CA LEU A 445 37.71 40.97 -4.55
C LEU A 445 37.12 42.37 -4.68
N GLU A 446 35.82 42.53 -4.41
CA GLU A 446 35.14 43.83 -4.42
C GLU A 446 35.68 44.77 -3.31
N ASP A 447 35.92 44.25 -2.10
CA ASP A 447 36.38 45.04 -0.94
C ASP A 447 37.87 45.43 -1.01
N ARG A 448 38.72 44.61 -1.65
CA ARG A 448 40.17 44.83 -1.71
C ARG A 448 40.66 45.44 -3.02
N TRP A 449 39.74 45.83 -3.91
CA TRP A 449 40.13 46.41 -5.20
C TRP A 449 40.75 47.81 -5.01
N PRO A 450 41.97 48.07 -5.50
CA PRO A 450 42.64 49.34 -5.32
C PRO A 450 41.98 50.46 -6.15
N ALA A 451 41.57 51.56 -5.49
CA ALA A 451 41.20 52.79 -6.19
C ALA A 451 42.46 53.43 -6.82
N PRO A 452 42.45 53.81 -8.12
CA PRO A 452 41.31 54.43 -8.82
C PRO A 452 40.72 53.61 -9.99
N GLU A 453 41.09 52.33 -10.15
CA GLU A 453 40.59 51.50 -11.26
C GLU A 453 39.22 50.89 -10.91
N GLU A 454 38.28 50.90 -11.85
CA GLU A 454 36.98 50.23 -11.67
C GLU A 454 37.21 48.73 -11.43
N PRO A 455 36.56 48.11 -10.43
CA PRO A 455 36.69 46.69 -10.18
C PRO A 455 36.24 45.88 -11.42
N PRO A 456 36.88 44.74 -11.71
CA PRO A 456 36.50 43.89 -12.80
C PRO A 456 35.07 43.42 -12.57
N LYS A 457 34.25 43.47 -13.62
CA LYS A 457 32.87 42.96 -13.59
C LYS A 457 32.92 41.43 -13.45
N VAL A 458 33.00 40.96 -12.20
CA VAL A 458 32.82 39.56 -11.88
C VAL A 458 31.34 39.22 -12.14
N PRO A 459 31.03 38.17 -12.90
CA PRO A 459 29.65 37.81 -13.20
C PRO A 459 28.87 37.59 -11.90
N THR A 460 27.65 38.11 -11.85
CA THR A 460 26.79 37.97 -10.68
C THR A 460 26.36 36.51 -10.49
N GLU A 461 25.93 36.18 -9.27
CA GLU A 461 25.39 34.86 -8.89
C GLU A 461 24.38 34.34 -9.94
N ASP A 462 23.45 35.21 -10.38
CA ASP A 462 22.45 34.91 -11.40
C ASP A 462 23.03 34.59 -12.79
N GLN A 463 24.21 35.10 -13.11
CA GLN A 463 24.88 34.91 -14.41
C GLN A 463 25.74 33.63 -14.46
N VAL A 464 26.34 33.24 -13.32
CA VAL A 464 27.21 32.05 -13.26
C VAL A 464 26.39 30.77 -13.07
N VAL A 465 25.39 30.83 -12.21
CA VAL A 465 24.56 29.66 -11.86
C VAL A 465 23.32 29.60 -12.76
N GLY A 466 22.97 30.71 -13.41
CA GLY A 466 21.73 30.86 -14.17
C GLY A 466 20.55 30.99 -13.22
N ALA A 467 19.63 31.94 -13.49
CA ALA A 467 18.37 32.08 -12.76
C ALA A 467 17.57 30.77 -12.64
N ALA A 468 17.81 29.82 -13.55
CA ALA A 468 17.23 28.50 -13.54
C ALA A 468 17.64 27.64 -12.33
N LEU A 469 18.91 27.64 -11.91
CA LEU A 469 19.34 26.77 -10.81
C LEU A 469 18.87 27.28 -9.45
N GLU A 470 18.87 28.59 -9.22
CA GLU A 470 18.24 29.15 -8.01
C GLU A 470 16.72 28.88 -7.99
N GLY A 471 16.07 28.97 -9.15
CA GLY A 471 14.68 28.56 -9.31
C GLY A 471 14.45 27.09 -8.99
N ILE A 472 15.33 26.20 -9.45
CA ILE A 472 15.28 24.76 -9.16
C ILE A 472 15.52 24.49 -7.69
N ILE A 473 16.52 25.13 -7.06
CA ILE A 473 16.80 24.97 -5.62
C ILE A 473 15.60 25.45 -4.79
N ARG A 474 15.01 26.61 -5.10
CA ARG A 474 13.82 27.10 -4.38
C ARG A 474 12.60 26.21 -4.62
N SER A 475 12.40 25.75 -5.86
CA SER A 475 11.31 24.82 -6.19
C SER A 475 11.44 23.49 -5.44
N ASP A 476 12.66 22.96 -5.35
CA ASP A 476 12.96 21.75 -4.60
C ASP A 476 12.75 21.96 -3.09
N GLU A 477 13.23 23.06 -2.52
CA GLU A 477 13.01 23.41 -1.11
C GLU A 477 11.51 23.57 -0.80
N GLU A 478 10.75 24.20 -1.69
CA GLU A 478 9.29 24.28 -1.58
C GLU A 478 8.62 22.91 -1.69
N ALA A 479 9.09 22.03 -2.57
CA ALA A 479 8.59 20.67 -2.72
C ALA A 479 8.85 19.86 -1.44
N ASP A 480 10.05 19.95 -0.88
CA ASP A 480 10.42 19.32 0.40
C ASP A 480 9.59 19.88 1.56
N HIS A 481 9.35 21.19 1.60
CA HIS A 481 8.45 21.78 2.60
C HIS A 481 7.01 21.26 2.46
N ARG A 482 6.51 21.10 1.24
CA ARG A 482 5.17 20.53 0.99
C ARG A 482 5.10 19.06 1.41
N THR A 483 6.12 18.25 1.13
CA THR A 483 6.15 16.84 1.54
C THR A 483 6.26 16.70 3.06
N ILE A 484 7.11 17.48 3.71
CA ILE A 484 7.23 17.53 5.18
C ILE A 484 5.89 17.91 5.82
N ASN A 485 5.20 18.91 5.29
CA ASN A 485 3.89 19.31 5.83
C ASN A 485 2.84 18.21 5.64
N LYS A 486 2.77 17.55 4.48
CA LYS A 486 1.89 16.39 4.26
C LYS A 486 2.19 15.23 5.21
N LEU A 487 3.46 14.95 5.47
CA LEU A 487 3.85 13.90 6.42
C LEU A 487 3.47 14.26 7.86
N ARG A 488 3.65 15.53 8.26
CA ARG A 488 3.18 16.03 9.57
C ARG A 488 1.67 15.90 9.73
N ASP A 489 0.90 16.29 8.72
CA ASP A 489 -0.56 16.17 8.74
C ASP A 489 -0.99 14.69 8.85
N LYS A 490 -0.32 13.80 8.13
CA LYS A 490 -0.61 12.35 8.18
C LYS A 490 -0.24 11.74 9.53
N ILE A 491 0.87 12.15 10.14
CA ILE A 491 1.24 11.74 11.50
C ILE A 491 0.17 12.20 12.50
N ALA A 492 -0.27 13.46 12.44
CA ALA A 492 -1.32 13.98 13.30
C ALA A 492 -2.65 13.22 13.14
N GLN A 493 -3.00 12.82 11.92
CA GLN A 493 -4.18 11.99 11.66
C GLN A 493 -4.06 10.58 12.27
N LEU A 494 -2.89 9.94 12.13
CA LEU A 494 -2.63 8.62 12.72
C LEU A 494 -2.62 8.66 14.25
N GLU A 495 -2.08 9.71 14.85
CA GLU A 495 -2.12 9.93 16.30
C GLU A 495 -3.56 10.10 16.80
N ALA A 496 -4.39 10.89 16.11
CA ALA A 496 -5.81 11.03 16.43
C ALA A 496 -6.56 9.69 16.30
N GLN A 497 -6.28 8.91 15.26
CA GLN A 497 -6.86 7.57 15.10
C GLN A 497 -6.43 6.62 16.24
N GLN A 498 -5.17 6.62 16.63
CA GLN A 498 -4.71 5.81 17.77
C GLN A 498 -5.37 6.24 19.08
N GLU A 499 -5.58 7.53 19.30
CA GLU A 499 -6.23 8.04 20.50
C GLU A 499 -7.71 7.62 20.55
N THR A 500 -8.44 7.71 19.43
CA THR A 500 -9.82 7.21 19.36
C THR A 500 -9.92 5.70 19.62
N LEU A 501 -8.98 4.91 19.09
CA LEU A 501 -8.92 3.46 19.34
C LEU A 501 -8.60 3.14 20.81
N ARG A 502 -7.75 3.94 21.47
CA ARG A 502 -7.46 3.80 22.91
C ARG A 502 -8.69 4.10 23.76
N VAL A 503 -9.42 5.17 23.45
CA VAL A 503 -10.67 5.51 24.14
C VAL A 503 -11.73 4.42 23.94
N ALA A 504 -11.87 3.89 22.72
CA ALA A 504 -12.80 2.80 22.42
C ALA A 504 -12.44 1.50 23.18
N ARG A 505 -11.14 1.17 23.31
CA ARG A 505 -10.70 0.03 24.13
C ARG A 505 -10.97 0.23 25.61
N ALA A 506 -10.68 1.42 26.15
CA ALA A 506 -10.95 1.72 27.55
C ALA A 506 -12.45 1.67 27.88
N ALA A 507 -13.31 2.09 26.95
CA ALA A 507 -14.77 1.95 27.09
C ALA A 507 -15.25 0.50 27.01
N GLY A 508 -14.60 -0.34 26.19
CA GLY A 508 -14.91 -1.76 26.06
C GLY A 508 -14.44 -2.62 27.24
N GLU A 509 -13.40 -2.20 27.96
CA GLU A 509 -12.92 -2.90 29.17
C GLU A 509 -13.70 -2.52 30.45
N ALA A 510 -14.46 -1.42 30.41
CA ALA A 510 -15.26 -0.92 31.53
C ALA A 510 -16.74 -1.36 31.52
N GLY A 511 -17.19 -2.04 30.46
CA GLY A 511 -18.55 -2.61 30.33
C GLY A 511 -18.50 -4.13 30.30
#